data_AF-A0A259K1Z8-F1
#
_entry.id   AF-A0A259K1Z8-F1
#
_cell.length_a   1.000
_cell.length_b   1.000
_cell.length_c   1.000
_cell.angle_alpha   90.00
_cell.angle_beta   90.00
_cell.angle_gamma   90.00
#
_symmetry.space_group_name_H-M   'P 1'
#
loop_
_entity.id
_entity.type
_entity.pdbx_description
1 polymer ?
#
loop_
_entity_poly.entity_id
_entity_poly.type
_entity_poly.pdbx_seq_one_letter_code
_entity_poly.pdbx_strand_id
1 'polypeptide(L)' 'LSVAELADHGRTRERMIAAGAFLRDAQQADVLILGCAGMARHRAALEDALGLPVIEPSRAATAMALAMARLAAE' A
#
# COMPACT_ATOMS: atom_id res chain seq x y z
N LEU A 1 14.40 5.68 -1.06
CA LEU A 1 14.73 4.40 -0.41
C LEU A 1 15.08 3.43 -1.53
N SER A 2 16.24 2.80 -1.45
CA SER A 2 16.54 1.61 -2.24
C SER A 2 15.74 0.42 -1.69
N VAL A 3 15.66 -0.67 -2.47
CA VAL A 3 14.95 -1.89 -2.05
C VAL A 3 15.59 -2.49 -0.80
N ALA A 4 16.92 -2.47 -0.69
CA ALA A 4 17.64 -2.99 0.47
C ALA A 4 17.30 -2.21 1.76
N GLU A 5 17.09 -0.89 1.66
CA GLU A 5 16.74 -0.05 2.80
C GLU A 5 15.34 -0.36 3.38
N LEU A 6 14.47 -1.09 2.66
CA LEU A 6 13.14 -1.48 3.15
C LEU A 6 13.21 -2.45 4.35
N ALA A 7 14.36 -3.07 4.61
CA ALA A 7 14.58 -3.92 5.78
C ALA A 7 14.58 -3.12 7.09
N ASP A 8 14.93 -1.84 7.07
CA ASP A 8 14.76 -0.94 8.22
C ASP A 8 13.31 -0.47 8.30
N HIS A 9 12.50 -1.20 9.05
CA HIS A 9 11.07 -0.96 9.14
C HIS A 9 10.70 0.39 9.77
N GLY A 10 11.50 0.89 10.72
CA GLY A 10 11.24 2.18 11.37
C GLY A 10 11.43 3.33 10.39
N ARG A 11 12.62 3.40 9.79
CA ARG A 11 12.95 4.42 8.79
C ARG A 11 12.05 4.34 7.56
N THR A 12 11.71 3.12 7.13
CA THR A 12 10.80 2.90 6.00
C THR A 12 9.41 3.44 6.32
N ARG A 13 8.86 3.15 7.50
CA ARG A 13 7.54 3.64 7.93
C ARG A 13 7.48 5.17 7.94
N GLU A 14 8.45 5.82 8.57
CA GLU A 14 8.51 7.29 8.64
C GLU A 14 8.52 7.93 7.26
N ARG A 15 9.37 7.41 6.36
CA ARG A 15 9.47 7.90 4.98
C ARG A 15 8.19 7.68 4.18
N MET A 16 7.52 6.56 4.36
CA MET A 16 6.25 6.29 3.69
C MET A 16 5.12 7.17 4.20
N ILE A 17 5.05 7.46 5.51
CA ILE A 17 4.07 8.43 6.05
C ILE A 17 4.33 9.80 5.44
N ALA A 18 5.58 10.26 5.40
CA ALA A 18 5.92 11.55 4.79
C ALA A 18 5.54 11.63 3.31
N ALA A 19 5.84 10.57 2.53
CA ALA A 19 5.45 10.49 1.13
C ALA A 19 3.92 10.45 0.95
N GLY A 20 3.22 9.65 1.75
CA GLY A 20 1.77 9.53 1.71
C GLY A 20 1.04 10.82 2.11
N ALA A 21 1.56 11.55 3.10
CA ALA A 21 1.03 12.85 3.50
C ALA A 21 1.21 13.88 2.36
N PHE A 22 2.37 13.90 1.70
CA PHE A 22 2.57 14.75 0.52
C PHE A 22 1.58 14.41 -0.61
N LEU A 23 1.35 13.13 -0.90
CA LEU A 23 0.38 12.71 -1.91
C LEU A 23 -1.05 13.13 -1.53
N ARG A 24 -1.45 12.95 -0.28
CA ARG A 24 -2.76 13.39 0.22
C ARG A 24 -2.93 14.90 0.13
N ASP A 25 -2.00 15.65 0.71
CA ASP A 25 -2.21 17.08 0.99
C ASP A 25 -1.85 17.96 -0.21
N ALA A 26 -0.76 17.63 -0.92
CA ALA A 26 -0.27 18.44 -2.03
C ALA A 26 -0.72 17.92 -3.40
N GLN A 27 -1.05 16.63 -3.52
CA GLN A 27 -1.53 16.04 -4.78
C GLN A 27 -3.01 15.63 -4.70
N GLN A 28 -3.68 15.88 -3.57
CA GLN A 28 -5.10 15.62 -3.37
C GLN A 28 -5.47 14.16 -3.65
N ALA A 29 -4.58 13.22 -3.31
CA ALA A 29 -4.84 11.81 -3.47
C ALA A 29 -5.91 11.35 -2.46
N ASP A 30 -6.98 10.72 -2.96
CA ASP A 30 -8.03 10.13 -2.12
C ASP A 30 -7.70 8.67 -1.71
N VAL A 31 -6.77 8.02 -2.41
CA VAL A 31 -6.36 6.63 -2.18
C VAL A 31 -4.87 6.48 -2.47
N LEU A 32 -4.18 5.63 -1.70
CA LEU A 32 -2.77 5.30 -1.92
C LEU A 32 -2.60 3.85 -2.37
N ILE A 33 -1.63 3.59 -3.24
CA ILE A 33 -1.27 2.24 -3.70
C ILE A 33 0.20 1.99 -3.34
N LEU A 34 0.49 0.88 -2.67
CA LEU A 34 1.86 0.51 -2.32
C LEU A 34 2.66 0.12 -3.58
N GLY A 35 3.86 0.68 -3.73
CA GLY A 35 4.68 0.49 -4.93
C GLY A 35 5.61 -0.74 -4.94
N CYS A 36 5.72 -1.47 -3.82
CA CYS A 36 6.61 -2.63 -3.72
C CYS A 36 6.04 -3.67 -2.74
N ALA A 37 6.14 -4.96 -3.07
CA ALA A 37 5.70 -6.05 -2.20
C ALA A 37 6.38 -6.01 -0.80
N GLY A 38 7.62 -5.54 -0.71
CA GLY A 38 8.33 -5.35 0.56
C GLY A 38 7.66 -4.35 1.51
N MET A 39 6.76 -3.50 1.01
CA MET A 39 6.03 -2.51 1.79
C MET A 39 4.72 -3.06 2.39
N ALA A 40 4.28 -4.25 1.99
CA ALA A 40 2.95 -4.80 2.31
C ALA A 40 2.60 -4.78 3.80
N ARG A 41 3.58 -5.06 4.68
CA ARG A 41 3.38 -5.05 6.14
C ARG A 41 3.03 -3.68 6.72
N HIS A 42 3.29 -2.60 5.99
CA HIS A 42 3.04 -1.24 6.44
C HIS A 42 1.65 -0.72 6.02
N ARG A 43 0.84 -1.50 5.30
CA ARG A 43 -0.46 -1.05 4.78
C ARG A 43 -1.38 -0.46 5.87
N ALA A 44 -1.76 -1.25 6.87
CA ALA A 44 -2.67 -0.81 7.94
C ALA A 44 -2.08 0.38 8.72
N ALA A 45 -0.79 0.26 9.02
CA ALA A 45 0.02 1.28 9.66
C ALA A 45 0.00 2.66 8.96
N LEU A 46 -0.08 2.67 7.62
CA LEU A 46 -0.16 3.88 6.81
C LEU A 46 -1.60 4.39 6.70
N GLU A 47 -2.56 3.49 6.55
CA GLU A 47 -3.99 3.80 6.52
C GLU A 47 -4.42 4.54 7.80
N ASP A 48 -4.04 4.02 8.97
CA ASP A 48 -4.29 4.64 10.27
C ASP A 48 -3.64 6.03 10.40
N ALA A 49 -2.40 6.17 9.91
CA ALA A 49 -1.62 7.41 10.06
C ALA A 49 -2.07 8.51 9.10
N LEU A 50 -2.58 8.15 7.93
CA LEU A 50 -2.89 9.07 6.84
C LEU A 50 -4.39 9.34 6.71
N GLY A 51 -5.25 8.48 7.28
CA GLY A 51 -6.69 8.60 7.15
C GLY A 51 -7.20 8.41 5.72
N LEU A 52 -6.42 7.73 4.88
CA LEU A 52 -6.76 7.39 3.49
C LEU A 52 -6.72 5.88 3.30
N PRO A 53 -7.59 5.30 2.45
CA PRO A 53 -7.46 3.92 2.03
C PRO A 53 -6.09 3.63 1.41
N VAL A 54 -5.45 2.53 1.84
CA VAL A 54 -4.16 2.08 1.29
C VAL A 54 -4.30 0.69 0.68
N ILE A 55 -4.08 0.60 -0.63
CA ILE A 55 -4.15 -0.65 -1.39
C ILE A 55 -2.77 -1.32 -1.44
N GLU A 56 -2.72 -2.57 -1.00
CA GLU A 56 -1.59 -3.45 -1.29
C GLU A 56 -1.92 -4.24 -2.59
N PRO A 57 -1.17 -4.02 -3.69
CA PRO A 57 -1.53 -4.56 -5.01
C PRO A 57 -1.63 -6.09 -5.07
N SER A 58 -0.76 -6.82 -4.37
CA SER A 58 -0.69 -8.29 -4.46
C SER A 58 -1.95 -8.93 -3.86
N ARG A 59 -2.41 -8.43 -2.72
CA ARG A 59 -3.68 -8.82 -2.08
C ARG A 59 -4.88 -8.45 -2.94
N ALA A 60 -4.91 -7.25 -3.50
CA ALA A 60 -5.98 -6.82 -4.39
C ALA A 60 -6.08 -7.74 -5.62
N ALA A 61 -4.95 -8.01 -6.28
CA ALA A 61 -4.88 -8.90 -7.43
C ALA A 61 -5.28 -10.34 -7.07
N THR A 62 -4.88 -10.84 -5.90
CA THR A 62 -5.26 -12.18 -5.42
C THR A 62 -6.78 -12.28 -5.21
N ALA A 63 -7.39 -11.27 -4.57
CA ALA A 63 -8.84 -11.22 -4.38
C ALA A 63 -9.58 -11.20 -5.72
N MET A 64 -9.10 -10.41 -6.69
CA MET A 64 -9.65 -10.39 -8.05
C MET A 64 -9.53 -11.75 -8.73
N ALA A 65 -8.36 -12.39 -8.69
CA ALA A 65 -8.14 -13.69 -9.31
C ALA A 65 -9.08 -14.78 -8.72
N LEU A 66 -9.25 -14.79 -7.40
CA LEU A 66 -10.18 -15.72 -6.73
C LEU A 66 -11.63 -15.49 -7.16
N ALA A 67 -12.07 -14.22 -7.23
CA ALA A 67 -13.41 -13.88 -7.68
C ALA A 67 -13.64 -14.33 -9.12
N MET A 68 -12.69 -14.05 -10.02
CA MET A 68 -12.78 -14.45 -11.43
C MET A 68 -12.80 -15.97 -11.60
N ALA A 69 -11.97 -16.70 -10.85
CA ALA A 69 -11.96 -18.16 -10.88
C ALA A 69 -13.30 -18.76 -10.44
N ARG A 70 -13.94 -18.16 -9.43
CA ARG A 70 -15.27 -18.58 -8.98
C ARG A 70 -16.34 -18.32 -10.04
N LEU A 71 -16.36 -17.13 -10.62
CA LEU A 71 -17.35 -16.77 -11.66
C LEU A 71 -17.21 -17.62 -12.92
N ALA A 72 -16.00 -18.05 -13.27
CA ALA A 72 -15.75 -18.91 -14.43
C ALA A 72 -16.12 -20.39 -14.21
N ALA A 73 -16.39 -20.79 -12.96
CA ALA A 73 -16.77 -22.16 -12.60
C ALA A 73 -18.30 -22.39 -12.58
N GLU A 74 -19.08 -21.34 -12.86
CA GLU A 74 -20.54 -21.36 -13.03
C GLU A 74 -20.89 -21.51 -14.51
#